data_AF-A0A971BXX2-F1
#
_entry.id   AF-A0A971BXX2-F1
#
_cell.length_a   1.000
_cell.length_b   1.000
_cell.length_c   1.000
_cell.angle_alpha   90.00
_cell.angle_beta   90.00
_cell.angle_gamma   90.00
#
_symmetry.space_group_name_H-M   'P 1'
#
loop_
_entity.id
_entity.type
_entity.pdbx_description
1 polymer ?
#
loop_
_entity_poly.entity_id
_entity_poly.type
_entity_poly.pdbx_seq_one_letter_code
_entity_poly.pdbx_strand_id
1 'polypeptide(L)'
;MGRSEVFTRHPWLRRLLAPLLVCLWVGLVLYPDPRPLLSSLTRLVHPPIDAEAVAELATALPDDPAIVEAFSQEYVPYHTSWDLYGQFWYFPTVAEVVAGKGGDCQAEAILTASILKAKGLPFTLRYSLDHIWVDYAGKAVTKLEDPGTAIASDEGGGLLGRLPDRLPLRDIIHERVAYHWTPMPAERKLLILMGLLAAVLFAEWPLIRRQWSWSRSPTV
;
A
#
# COMPACT_ATOMS: atom_id res chain seq x y z
N MET A 1 -32.67 0.56 32.01
CA MET A 1 -33.41 0.17 30.78
C MET A 1 -33.39 1.37 29.85
N GLY A 2 -32.83 1.29 28.64
CA GLY A 2 -32.90 2.45 27.71
C GLY A 2 -31.93 2.52 26.52
N ARG A 3 -30.81 1.77 26.49
CA ARG A 3 -29.88 1.78 25.32
C ARG A 3 -30.16 0.69 24.28
N SER A 4 -30.94 -0.33 24.63
CA SER A 4 -31.19 -1.50 23.77
C SER A 4 -32.30 -1.29 22.73
N GLU A 5 -33.14 -0.25 22.85
CA GLU A 5 -34.31 -0.06 21.97
C GLU A 5 -34.00 0.66 20.65
N VAL A 6 -32.97 1.50 20.62
CA VAL A 6 -32.61 2.30 19.42
C VAL A 6 -32.15 1.37 18.28
N PHE A 7 -31.34 0.35 18.60
CA PHE A 7 -30.81 -0.58 17.60
C PHE A 7 -31.83 -1.59 17.07
N THR A 8 -33.00 -1.75 17.70
CA THR A 8 -34.04 -2.68 17.25
C THR A 8 -35.03 -2.08 16.26
N ARG A 9 -35.11 -0.74 16.13
CA ARG A 9 -36.12 -0.07 15.28
C ARG A 9 -35.69 0.17 13.83
N HIS A 10 -34.40 0.11 13.51
CA HIS A 10 -33.90 0.47 12.18
C HIS A 10 -32.82 -0.51 11.64
N PRO A 11 -33.22 -1.60 10.96
CA PRO A 11 -32.29 -2.60 10.40
C PRO A 11 -31.33 -2.01 9.36
N TRP A 12 -31.72 -0.93 8.68
CA TRP A 12 -30.87 -0.23 7.71
C TRP A 12 -29.65 0.44 8.36
N LEU A 13 -29.76 0.95 9.60
CA LEU A 13 -28.61 1.53 10.32
C LEU A 13 -27.52 0.49 10.57
N ARG A 14 -27.90 -0.74 10.93
CA ARG A 14 -26.92 -1.82 11.15
C ARG A 14 -26.19 -2.20 9.87
N ARG A 15 -26.90 -2.23 8.74
CA ARG A 15 -26.32 -2.50 7.42
C ARG A 15 -25.40 -1.38 6.95
N LEU A 16 -25.65 -0.13 7.34
CA LEU A 16 -24.72 0.99 7.11
C LEU A 16 -23.52 0.98 8.06
N LEU A 17 -23.70 0.53 9.30
CA LEU A 17 -22.62 0.45 10.29
C LEU A 17 -21.68 -0.74 10.04
N ALA A 18 -22.20 -1.86 9.52
CA ALA A 18 -21.41 -3.05 9.22
C ALA A 18 -20.18 -2.77 8.34
N PRO A 19 -20.26 -2.08 7.18
CA PRO A 19 -19.08 -1.78 6.38
C PRO A 19 -18.08 -0.87 7.11
N LEU A 20 -18.54 0.10 7.92
CA LEU A 20 -17.65 0.92 8.74
C LEU A 20 -16.89 0.08 9.76
N LEU A 21 -17.56 -0.88 10.41
CA LEU A 21 -16.92 -1.82 11.33
C LEU A 21 -15.92 -2.73 10.61
N VAL A 22 -16.25 -3.19 9.39
CA VAL A 22 -15.32 -3.97 8.56
C VAL A 22 -14.08 -3.14 8.21
N CYS A 23 -14.25 -1.90 7.73
CA CYS A 23 -13.13 -1.03 7.40
C CYS A 23 -12.23 -0.77 8.61
N LEU A 24 -12.83 -0.47 9.77
CA LEU A 24 -12.08 -0.28 11.02
C LEU A 24 -11.35 -1.57 11.44
N TRP A 25 -12.03 -2.71 11.36
CA TRP A 25 -11.44 -4.01 11.71
C TRP A 25 -10.27 -4.37 10.80
N VAL A 26 -10.44 -4.25 9.49
CA VAL A 26 -9.37 -4.48 8.51
C VAL A 26 -8.21 -3.54 8.78
N GLY A 27 -8.48 -2.25 9.04
CA GLY A 27 -7.45 -1.28 9.42
C GLY A 27 -6.64 -1.72 10.64
N LEU A 28 -7.31 -2.16 11.72
CA LEU A 28 -6.66 -2.63 12.95
C LEU A 28 -5.90 -3.95 12.76
N VAL A 29 -6.38 -4.85 11.90
CA VAL A 29 -5.69 -6.11 11.62
C VAL A 29 -4.42 -5.87 10.79
N LEU A 30 -4.50 -4.98 9.79
CA LEU A 30 -3.37 -4.65 8.93
C LEU A 30 -2.36 -3.74 9.62
N TYR A 31 -2.83 -2.83 10.48
CA TYR A 31 -2.02 -1.87 11.24
C TYR A 31 -2.49 -1.81 12.70
N PRO A 32 -2.10 -2.78 13.55
CA PRO A 32 -2.38 -2.72 14.98
C PRO A 32 -1.79 -1.45 15.62
N ASP A 33 -0.65 -1.01 15.09
CA ASP A 33 -0.08 0.30 15.32
C ASP A 33 -0.22 1.13 14.03
N PRO A 34 -0.97 2.24 14.02
CA PRO A 34 -1.17 3.05 12.83
C PRO A 34 0.00 3.98 12.50
N ARG A 35 0.99 4.13 13.40
CA ARG A 35 2.11 5.08 13.21
C ARG A 35 2.93 4.79 11.93
N PRO A 36 3.31 3.54 11.60
CA PRO A 36 4.05 3.22 10.38
C PRO A 36 3.28 3.60 9.10
N LEU A 37 1.95 3.41 9.09
CA LEU A 37 1.12 3.83 7.97
C LEU A 37 1.16 5.35 7.79
N LEU A 38 0.99 6.12 8.88
CA LEU A 38 1.04 7.57 8.83
C LEU A 38 2.41 8.07 8.36
N SER A 39 3.51 7.53 8.90
CA SER A 39 4.86 7.85 8.44
C SER A 39 5.06 7.51 6.97
N SER A 40 4.53 6.38 6.51
CA SER A 40 4.65 5.94 5.12
C SER A 40 3.86 6.82 4.16
N LEU A 41 2.67 7.30 4.57
CA LEU A 41 1.90 8.28 3.82
C LEU A 41 2.61 9.64 3.74
N THR A 42 3.22 10.09 4.85
CA THR A 42 4.04 11.32 4.83
C THR A 42 5.22 11.18 3.88
N ARG A 43 5.90 10.03 3.86
CA ARG A 43 7.03 9.73 2.98
C ARG A 43 6.61 9.55 1.51
N LEU A 44 5.40 9.07 1.26
CA LEU A 44 4.86 9.03 -0.10
C LEU A 44 4.70 10.44 -0.68
N VAL A 45 4.26 11.41 0.14
CA VAL A 45 4.10 12.81 -0.27
C VAL A 45 5.44 13.56 -0.28
N HIS A 46 6.33 13.23 0.66
CA HIS A 46 7.67 13.80 0.77
C HIS A 46 8.71 12.66 0.78
N PRO A 47 9.09 12.15 -0.39
CA PRO A 47 10.03 11.04 -0.54
C PRO A 47 11.32 11.30 0.23
N PRO A 48 11.78 10.35 1.06
CA PRO A 48 12.97 10.50 1.87
C PRO A 48 14.25 10.31 1.04
N ILE A 49 14.47 11.20 0.06
CA ILE A 49 15.67 11.23 -0.79
C ILE A 49 16.82 11.85 0.01
N ASP A 50 17.87 11.07 0.23
CA ASP A 50 18.98 11.40 1.11
C ASP A 50 20.33 11.17 0.42
N ALA A 51 20.90 12.25 -0.11
CA ALA A 51 22.18 12.23 -0.81
C ALA A 51 23.38 11.95 0.11
N GLU A 52 23.28 12.32 1.39
CA GLU A 52 24.36 12.13 2.36
C GLU A 52 24.48 10.65 2.74
N ALA A 53 23.33 10.00 2.97
CA ALA A 53 23.27 8.58 3.32
C ALA A 53 23.85 7.64 2.25
N VAL A 54 23.96 8.09 1.00
CA VAL A 54 24.47 7.30 -0.14
C VAL A 54 25.75 7.86 -0.74
N ALA A 55 26.43 8.80 -0.09
CA ALA A 55 27.60 9.49 -0.64
C ALA A 55 28.73 8.52 -1.05
N GLU A 56 28.98 7.47 -0.24
CA GLU A 56 29.97 6.44 -0.54
C GLU A 56 29.59 5.61 -1.78
N LEU A 57 28.32 5.20 -1.89
CA LEU A 57 27.80 4.48 -3.05
C LEU A 57 27.87 5.34 -4.31
N ALA A 58 27.48 6.62 -4.20
CA ALA A 58 27.51 7.56 -5.30
C ALA A 58 28.94 7.81 -5.80
N THR A 59 29.94 7.84 -4.92
CA THR A 59 31.35 8.01 -5.31
C THR A 59 31.89 6.79 -6.06
N ALA A 60 31.41 5.59 -5.75
CA ALA A 60 31.86 4.34 -6.37
C ALA A 60 31.25 4.09 -7.76
N LEU A 61 30.13 4.74 -8.09
CA LEU A 61 29.39 4.51 -9.35
C LEU A 61 29.78 5.52 -10.44
N PRO A 62 29.67 5.15 -11.73
CA PRO A 62 29.79 6.11 -12.84
C PRO A 62 28.69 7.17 -12.82
N ASP A 63 28.93 8.32 -13.47
CA ASP A 63 27.93 9.38 -13.70
C ASP A 63 27.00 9.02 -14.88
N ASP A 64 26.39 7.85 -14.80
CA ASP A 64 25.43 7.33 -15.77
C ASP A 64 24.16 6.89 -15.04
N PRO A 65 23.01 7.57 -15.26
CA PRO A 65 21.77 7.22 -14.59
C PRO A 65 21.30 5.79 -14.80
N ALA A 66 21.56 5.20 -15.97
CA ALA A 66 21.16 3.82 -16.26
C ALA A 66 21.99 2.82 -15.46
N ILE A 67 23.28 3.11 -15.23
CA ILE A 67 24.14 2.29 -14.38
C ILE A 67 23.72 2.42 -12.91
N VAL A 68 23.35 3.63 -12.46
CA VAL A 68 22.86 3.87 -11.09
C VAL A 68 21.55 3.12 -10.81
N GLU A 69 20.63 3.13 -11.77
CA GLU A 69 19.39 2.37 -11.67
C GLU A 69 19.63 0.87 -11.64
N ALA A 70 20.43 0.33 -12.57
CA ALA A 70 20.78 -1.08 -12.59
C ALA A 70 21.48 -1.53 -11.30
N PHE A 71 22.36 -0.69 -10.75
CA PHE A 71 22.96 -0.92 -9.45
C PHE A 71 21.90 -0.99 -8.35
N SER A 72 20.93 -0.08 -8.33
CA SER A 72 19.90 -0.04 -7.30
C SER A 72 18.99 -1.27 -7.36
N GLN A 73 18.66 -1.74 -8.56
CA GLN A 73 17.93 -2.99 -8.80
C GLN A 73 18.67 -4.23 -8.27
N GLU A 74 19.99 -4.27 -8.45
CA GLU A 74 20.82 -5.36 -7.92
C GLU A 74 21.03 -5.25 -6.41
N TYR A 75 21.19 -4.02 -5.91
CA TYR A 75 21.44 -3.73 -4.50
C TYR A 75 20.20 -3.94 -3.61
N VAL A 76 19.01 -3.76 -4.18
CA VAL A 76 17.71 -3.90 -3.50
C VAL A 76 16.94 -5.10 -4.10
N PRO A 77 17.32 -6.35 -3.74
CA PRO A 77 16.51 -7.51 -4.04
C PRO A 77 15.05 -7.30 -3.62
N TYR A 78 14.15 -7.75 -4.51
CA TYR A 78 12.73 -7.50 -4.33
C TYR A 78 12.17 -8.31 -3.15
N HIS A 79 11.62 -7.61 -2.17
CA HIS A 79 11.00 -8.17 -0.97
C HIS A 79 9.70 -7.45 -0.64
N THR A 80 8.75 -8.17 -0.03
CA THR A 80 7.48 -7.56 0.34
C THR A 80 7.58 -6.77 1.65
N SER A 81 6.70 -5.79 1.83
CA SER A 81 6.60 -5.07 3.11
C SER A 81 6.32 -6.02 4.30
N TRP A 82 5.66 -7.15 4.05
CA TRP A 82 5.45 -8.19 5.06
C TRP A 82 6.76 -8.85 5.47
N ASP A 83 7.62 -9.18 4.50
CA ASP A 83 8.89 -9.88 4.74
C ASP A 83 9.88 -9.03 5.53
N LEU A 84 9.98 -7.74 5.19
CA LEU A 84 10.98 -6.84 5.77
C LEU A 84 10.50 -6.13 7.04
N TYR A 85 9.24 -5.69 7.06
CA TYR A 85 8.73 -4.78 8.08
C TYR A 85 7.58 -5.39 8.89
N GLY A 86 7.05 -6.55 8.49
CA GLY A 86 5.86 -7.14 9.10
C GLY A 86 4.59 -6.29 8.93
N GLN A 87 4.56 -5.43 7.90
CA GLN A 87 3.48 -4.48 7.62
C GLN A 87 2.80 -4.81 6.30
N PHE A 88 1.51 -4.46 6.18
CA PHE A 88 0.78 -4.58 4.92
C PHE A 88 1.40 -3.77 3.78
N TRP A 89 1.85 -2.55 4.11
CA TRP A 89 2.56 -1.65 3.22
C TRP A 89 3.42 -0.70 4.05
N TYR A 90 4.64 -0.43 3.60
CA TYR A 90 5.55 0.49 4.26
C TYR A 90 6.38 1.26 3.23
N PHE A 91 6.57 2.56 3.46
CA PHE A 91 7.45 3.39 2.64
C PHE A 91 8.75 3.62 3.44
N PRO A 92 9.87 2.99 3.06
CA PRO A 92 11.10 3.05 3.85
C PRO A 92 11.85 4.37 3.69
N THR A 93 12.80 4.61 4.58
CA THR A 93 13.87 5.61 4.43
C THR A 93 15.06 5.02 3.70
N VAL A 94 15.91 5.85 3.10
CA VAL A 94 17.15 5.39 2.45
C VAL A 94 18.07 4.66 3.44
N ALA A 95 18.17 5.13 4.69
CA ALA A 95 18.94 4.45 5.72
C ALA A 95 18.42 3.02 6.00
N GLU A 96 17.09 2.82 6.05
CA GLU A 96 16.49 1.49 6.18
C GLU A 96 16.79 0.62 4.95
N VAL A 97 16.74 1.18 3.74
CA VAL A 97 17.08 0.45 2.50
C VAL A 97 18.55 0.02 2.47
N VAL A 98 19.47 0.90 2.82
CA VAL A 98 20.92 0.60 2.87
C VAL A 98 21.23 -0.45 3.93
N ALA A 99 20.60 -0.36 5.10
CA ALA A 99 20.78 -1.33 6.18
C ALA A 99 20.15 -2.69 5.86
N GLY A 100 18.96 -2.70 5.27
CA GLY A 100 18.18 -3.90 4.97
C GLY A 100 18.59 -4.60 3.67
N LYS A 101 19.21 -3.89 2.73
CA LYS A 101 19.58 -4.37 1.38
C LYS A 101 18.45 -5.13 0.70
N GLY A 102 17.26 -4.54 0.72
CA GLY A 102 16.05 -5.17 0.20
C GLY A 102 14.86 -4.23 0.30
N GLY A 103 13.88 -4.45 -0.57
CA GLY A 103 12.69 -3.62 -0.61
C GLY A 103 11.89 -3.84 -1.87
N ASP A 104 10.96 -2.94 -2.15
CA ASP A 104 10.14 -2.94 -3.35
C ASP A 104 10.46 -1.72 -4.23
N CYS A 105 9.58 -1.41 -5.17
CA CYS A 105 9.75 -0.27 -6.04
C CYS A 105 9.94 1.06 -5.27
N GLN A 106 9.34 1.23 -4.07
CA GLN A 106 9.60 2.43 -3.27
C GLN A 106 11.06 2.51 -2.83
N ALA A 107 11.60 1.39 -2.35
CA ALA A 107 12.98 1.31 -1.87
C ALA A 107 13.99 1.53 -3.01
N GLU A 108 13.78 0.86 -4.14
CA GLU A 108 14.61 1.04 -5.35
C GLU A 108 14.56 2.50 -5.82
N ALA A 109 13.36 3.08 -5.96
CA ALA A 109 13.20 4.44 -6.46
C ALA A 109 13.89 5.48 -5.58
N ILE A 110 13.74 5.40 -4.24
CA ILE A 110 14.41 6.36 -3.36
C ILE A 110 15.91 6.16 -3.30
N LEU A 111 16.42 4.94 -3.46
CA LEU A 111 17.86 4.68 -3.53
C LEU A 111 18.45 5.28 -4.80
N THR A 112 17.86 4.97 -5.96
CA THR A 112 18.25 5.53 -7.26
C THR A 112 18.22 7.06 -7.22
N ALA A 113 17.10 7.66 -6.80
CA ALA A 113 16.96 9.11 -6.71
C ALA A 113 18.00 9.75 -5.78
N SER A 114 18.33 9.10 -4.66
CA SER A 114 19.32 9.62 -3.71
C SER A 114 20.72 9.60 -4.30
N ILE A 115 21.09 8.55 -5.03
CA ILE A 115 22.41 8.46 -5.69
C ILE A 115 22.51 9.50 -6.81
N LEU A 116 21.48 9.65 -7.65
CA LEU A 116 21.45 10.66 -8.70
C LEU A 116 21.55 12.08 -8.12
N LYS A 117 20.83 12.35 -7.02
CA LYS A 117 20.91 13.62 -6.29
C LYS A 117 22.31 13.88 -5.75
N ALA A 118 22.96 12.88 -5.16
CA ALA A 118 24.33 13.01 -4.65
C ALA A 118 25.34 13.32 -5.78
N LYS A 119 25.09 12.81 -6.99
CA LYS A 119 25.89 13.08 -8.19
C LYS A 119 25.54 14.40 -8.90
N GLY A 120 24.48 15.09 -8.49
CA GLY A 120 23.97 16.26 -9.19
C GLY A 120 23.37 15.96 -10.57
N LEU A 121 22.95 14.71 -10.80
CA LEU A 121 22.30 14.29 -12.05
C LEU A 121 20.80 14.59 -11.99
N PRO A 122 20.20 15.10 -13.09
CA PRO A 122 18.78 15.40 -13.13
C PRO A 122 17.94 14.12 -13.18
N PHE A 123 16.83 14.11 -12.46
CA PHE A 123 15.84 13.05 -12.48
C PHE A 123 14.46 13.59 -12.08
N THR A 124 13.44 12.78 -12.36
CA THR A 124 12.05 13.05 -11.99
C THR A 124 11.47 11.81 -11.33
N LEU A 125 10.84 11.94 -10.18
CA LEU A 125 10.16 10.83 -9.53
C LEU A 125 8.72 10.74 -10.03
N ARG A 126 8.33 9.58 -10.54
CA ARG A 126 6.99 9.32 -11.09
C ARG A 126 6.24 8.27 -10.29
N TYR A 127 4.92 8.39 -10.29
CA TYR A 127 4.01 7.51 -9.55
C TYR A 127 2.87 7.05 -10.44
N SER A 128 2.52 5.77 -10.38
CA SER A 128 1.27 5.20 -10.85
C SER A 128 0.44 4.67 -9.68
N LEU A 129 -0.68 4.00 -9.96
CA LEU A 129 -1.52 3.38 -8.92
C LEU A 129 -0.88 2.16 -8.26
N ASP A 130 0.16 1.60 -8.83
CA ASP A 130 0.79 0.34 -8.44
C ASP A 130 2.33 0.41 -8.41
N HIS A 131 2.93 1.52 -8.84
CA HIS A 131 4.37 1.63 -9.00
C HIS A 131 4.90 3.05 -8.73
N ILE A 132 6.18 3.14 -8.38
CA ILE A 132 6.95 4.38 -8.25
C ILE A 132 8.32 4.12 -8.89
N TRP A 133 8.81 5.08 -9.67
CA TRP A 133 10.08 4.93 -10.36
C TRP A 133 10.76 6.27 -10.60
N VAL A 134 12.05 6.20 -10.89
CA VAL A 134 12.86 7.35 -11.29
C VAL A 134 12.89 7.44 -12.82
N ASP A 135 12.62 8.62 -13.36
CA ASP A 135 12.73 8.94 -14.78
C ASP A 135 13.93 9.86 -15.01
N TYR A 136 14.62 9.67 -16.14
CA TYR A 136 15.81 10.43 -16.52
C TYR A 136 15.99 10.42 -18.04
N ALA A 137 16.80 11.35 -18.56
CA ALA A 137 16.99 11.50 -20.00
C ALA A 137 17.53 10.21 -20.64
N GLY A 138 16.80 9.69 -21.63
CA GLY A 138 17.18 8.47 -22.36
C GLY A 138 16.71 7.17 -21.71
N LYS A 139 15.94 7.20 -20.61
CA LYS A 139 15.37 5.99 -20.02
C LYS A 139 14.46 5.26 -21.01
N ALA A 140 14.63 3.94 -21.10
CA ALA A 140 13.76 3.08 -21.90
C ALA A 140 12.40 2.92 -21.21
N VAL A 141 11.31 3.10 -21.96
CA VAL A 141 9.95 2.92 -21.41
C VAL A 141 9.65 1.43 -21.27
N THR A 142 9.29 1.01 -20.05
CA THR A 142 8.84 -0.35 -19.76
C THR A 142 7.33 -0.38 -19.51
N LYS A 143 6.74 -1.57 -19.38
CA LYS A 143 5.29 -1.72 -19.11
C LYS A 143 4.88 -1.15 -17.74
N LEU A 144 5.75 -1.26 -16.74
CA LEU A 144 5.51 -0.76 -15.37
C LEU A 144 5.89 0.72 -15.21
N GLU A 145 6.81 1.20 -16.04
CA GLU A 145 7.34 2.57 -16.00
C GLU A 145 6.92 3.34 -17.27
N ASP A 146 5.64 3.25 -17.61
CA ASP A 146 5.05 4.00 -18.72
C ASP A 146 4.58 5.37 -18.19
N PRO A 147 5.15 6.50 -18.66
CA PRO A 147 4.69 7.83 -18.29
C PRO A 147 3.20 8.06 -18.59
N GLY A 148 2.59 7.35 -19.54
CA GLY A 148 1.16 7.39 -19.83
C GLY A 148 0.27 6.77 -18.75
N THR A 149 0.85 6.03 -17.80
CA THR A 149 0.15 5.48 -16.62
C THR A 149 0.42 6.28 -15.34
N ALA A 150 1.29 7.29 -15.41
CA ALA A 150 1.63 8.13 -14.28
C ALA A 150 0.44 9.00 -13.86
N ILE A 151 0.16 9.02 -12.56
CA ILE A 151 -0.86 9.86 -11.92
C ILE A 151 -0.24 11.08 -11.22
N ALA A 152 1.06 11.02 -10.94
CA ALA A 152 1.81 12.10 -10.31
C ALA A 152 3.28 12.11 -10.73
N SER A 153 3.87 13.30 -10.67
CA SER A 153 5.31 13.53 -10.70
C SER A 153 5.69 14.68 -9.77
N ASP A 154 6.97 14.74 -9.38
CA ASP A 154 7.54 15.86 -8.64
C ASP A 154 7.86 17.09 -9.52
N GLU A 155 7.69 16.98 -10.85
CA GLU A 155 7.81 18.07 -11.85
C GLU A 155 6.76 19.20 -11.75
N GLY A 156 5.89 19.16 -10.75
CA GLY A 156 4.87 20.20 -10.49
C GLY A 156 3.48 19.78 -10.96
N GLY A 157 2.59 19.56 -9.99
CA GLY A 157 1.21 19.10 -10.22
C GLY A 157 0.59 18.40 -9.02
N GLY A 158 1.40 17.97 -8.05
CA GLY A 158 0.95 17.24 -6.87
C GLY A 158 0.57 15.78 -7.17
N LEU A 159 0.11 15.06 -6.14
CA LEU A 159 -0.14 13.60 -6.20
C LEU A 159 -1.25 13.17 -7.19
N LEU A 160 -1.95 14.13 -7.83
CA LEU A 160 -3.01 13.91 -8.82
C LEU A 160 -2.93 14.95 -9.96
N GLY A 161 -1.73 15.44 -10.27
CA GLY A 161 -1.52 16.50 -11.26
C GLY A 161 -1.99 16.13 -12.68
N ARG A 162 -2.13 14.83 -12.97
CA ARG A 162 -2.59 14.32 -14.25
C ARG A 162 -3.46 13.07 -14.07
N LEU A 163 -4.51 12.96 -14.90
CA LEU A 163 -5.25 11.70 -15.05
C LEU A 163 -4.47 10.77 -15.98
N PRO A 164 -4.33 9.48 -15.63
CA PRO A 164 -3.57 8.55 -16.44
C PRO A 164 -4.30 8.29 -17.76
N ASP A 165 -3.54 8.16 -18.85
CA ASP A 165 -4.08 7.90 -20.19
C ASP A 165 -4.55 6.44 -20.32
N ARG A 166 -4.05 5.54 -19.45
CA ARG A 166 -4.41 4.11 -19.40
C ARG A 166 -4.51 3.60 -17.96
N LEU A 167 -5.47 2.71 -17.72
CA LEU A 167 -5.72 2.07 -16.42
C LEU A 167 -5.86 0.54 -16.58
N PRO A 168 -4.76 -0.23 -16.52
CA PRO A 168 -4.79 -1.68 -16.66
C PRO A 168 -5.30 -2.36 -15.38
N LEU A 169 -6.60 -2.25 -15.08
CA LEU A 169 -7.22 -2.71 -13.83
C LEU A 169 -6.90 -4.17 -13.47
N ARG A 170 -6.83 -5.06 -14.46
CA ARG A 170 -6.52 -6.48 -14.23
C ARG A 170 -5.11 -6.66 -13.69
N ASP A 171 -4.13 -5.96 -14.28
CA ASP A 171 -2.74 -6.04 -13.87
C ASP A 171 -2.57 -5.44 -12.47
N ILE A 172 -3.19 -4.28 -12.22
CA ILE A 172 -3.23 -3.64 -10.89
C ILE A 172 -3.77 -4.59 -9.82
N ILE A 173 -4.91 -5.25 -10.08
CA ILE A 173 -5.49 -6.20 -9.10
C ILE A 173 -4.57 -7.40 -8.89
N HIS A 174 -3.99 -7.95 -9.97
CA HIS A 174 -3.08 -9.07 -9.89
C HIS A 174 -1.86 -8.74 -9.03
N GLU A 175 -1.20 -7.61 -9.30
CA GLU A 175 -0.05 -7.14 -8.53
C GLU A 175 -0.41 -6.88 -7.07
N ARG A 176 -1.54 -6.22 -6.79
CA ARG A 176 -1.97 -5.97 -5.40
C ARG A 176 -2.24 -7.26 -4.63
N VAL A 177 -2.80 -8.29 -5.27
CA VAL A 177 -2.99 -9.61 -4.65
C VAL A 177 -1.66 -10.32 -4.45
N ALA A 178 -0.80 -10.35 -5.46
CA ALA A 178 0.50 -10.99 -5.39
C ALA A 178 1.38 -10.35 -4.30
N TYR A 179 1.38 -9.02 -4.21
CA TYR A 179 2.28 -8.26 -3.34
C TYR A 179 1.77 -8.07 -1.91
N HIS A 180 0.45 -7.95 -1.70
CA HIS A 180 -0.09 -7.68 -0.36
C HIS A 180 -0.86 -8.83 0.27
N TRP A 181 -1.65 -9.57 -0.53
CA TRP A 181 -2.51 -10.62 0.01
C TRP A 181 -1.78 -11.96 0.10
N THR A 182 -1.07 -12.35 -0.94
CA THR A 182 -0.36 -13.64 -1.00
C THR A 182 0.64 -13.81 0.14
N PRO A 183 1.59 -12.89 0.37
CA PRO A 183 2.58 -12.99 1.46
C PRO A 183 2.00 -12.70 2.85
N MET A 184 0.77 -12.20 2.96
CA MET A 184 0.18 -11.86 4.27
C MET A 184 0.13 -13.10 5.19
N PRO A 185 0.54 -12.96 6.47
CA PRO A 185 0.48 -14.05 7.44
C PRO A 185 -0.93 -14.65 7.57
N ALA A 186 -0.99 -15.96 7.78
CA ALA A 186 -2.27 -16.70 7.83
C ALA A 186 -3.19 -16.19 8.96
N GLU A 187 -2.61 -15.76 10.08
CA GLU A 187 -3.33 -15.21 11.22
C GLU A 187 -4.05 -13.91 10.84
N ARG A 188 -3.40 -13.05 10.05
CA ARG A 188 -3.99 -11.79 9.57
C ARG A 188 -5.17 -12.06 8.62
N LYS A 189 -5.00 -13.01 7.70
CA LYS A 189 -6.07 -13.46 6.80
C LYS A 189 -7.27 -14.00 7.59
N LEU A 190 -7.01 -14.86 8.57
CA LEU A 190 -8.05 -15.44 9.43
C LEU A 190 -8.80 -14.35 10.21
N LEU A 191 -8.07 -13.39 10.80
CA LEU A 191 -8.69 -12.27 11.51
C LEU A 191 -9.59 -11.44 10.59
N ILE A 192 -9.15 -11.13 9.36
CA ILE A 192 -9.99 -10.41 8.38
C ILE A 192 -11.28 -11.21 8.08
N LEU A 193 -11.16 -12.50 7.79
CA LEU A 193 -12.31 -13.37 7.49
C LEU A 193 -13.28 -13.46 8.68
N MET A 194 -12.76 -13.58 9.90
CA MET A 194 -13.57 -13.57 11.12
C MET A 194 -14.31 -12.25 11.32
N GLY A 195 -13.66 -11.11 11.09
CA GLY A 195 -14.29 -9.80 11.19
C GLY A 195 -15.39 -9.60 10.16
N LEU A 196 -15.18 -10.06 8.93
CA LEU A 196 -16.19 -10.06 7.87
C LEU A 196 -17.41 -10.91 8.28
N LEU A 197 -17.19 -12.13 8.78
CA LEU A 197 -18.25 -13.00 9.26
C LEU A 197 -19.03 -12.34 10.42
N ALA A 198 -18.31 -11.76 11.40
CA ALA A 198 -18.93 -11.07 12.52
C ALA A 198 -19.78 -9.86 12.07
N ALA A 199 -19.32 -9.10 11.09
CA ALA A 199 -20.07 -7.97 10.53
C ALA A 199 -21.35 -8.41 9.81
N VAL A 200 -21.29 -9.51 9.04
CA VAL A 200 -22.48 -10.11 8.40
C VAL A 200 -23.47 -10.59 9.46
N LEU A 201 -22.99 -11.32 10.48
CA LEU A 201 -23.84 -11.77 11.58
C LEU A 201 -24.46 -10.59 12.33
N PHE A 202 -23.72 -9.52 12.58
CA PHE A 202 -24.22 -8.31 13.22
C PHE A 202 -25.32 -7.61 12.39
N ALA A 203 -25.09 -7.48 11.08
CA ALA A 203 -26.03 -6.86 10.16
C ALA A 203 -27.35 -7.66 10.06
N GLU A 204 -27.26 -8.98 9.97
CA GLU A 204 -28.40 -9.86 9.72
C GLU A 204 -28.98 -10.55 10.97
N TRP A 205 -28.41 -10.29 12.15
CA TRP A 205 -28.87 -10.84 13.44
C TRP A 205 -30.40 -10.76 13.66
N PRO A 206 -31.10 -9.65 13.30
CA PRO A 206 -32.55 -9.57 13.47
C PRO A 206 -33.32 -10.58 12.60
N LEU A 207 -32.83 -10.91 11.41
CA LEU A 207 -33.46 -11.91 10.53
C LEU A 207 -33.21 -13.32 11.04
N ILE A 208 -31.97 -13.61 11.43
CA ILE A 208 -31.57 -14.89 12.03
C ILE A 208 -32.43 -15.18 13.27
N ARG A 209 -32.60 -14.19 14.16
CA ARG A 209 -33.42 -14.34 15.36
C ARG A 209 -34.91 -14.59 15.05
N ARG A 210 -35.46 -13.94 14.03
CA ARG A 210 -36.87 -14.12 13.62
C ARG A 210 -37.14 -15.53 13.09
N GLN A 211 -36.26 -16.06 12.24
CA GLN A 211 -36.39 -17.44 11.73
C GLN A 211 -36.26 -18.47 12.85
N TRP A 212 -35.35 -18.25 13.80
CA TRP A 212 -35.14 -19.17 14.93
C TRP A 212 -36.28 -19.17 15.95
N SER A 213 -37.02 -18.06 16.11
CA SER A 213 -38.25 -18.06 16.91
C SER A 213 -39.41 -18.78 16.23
N TRP A 214 -39.46 -18.77 14.90
CA TRP A 214 -40.55 -19.41 14.13
C TRP A 214 -40.45 -20.94 14.18
N SER A 215 -39.23 -21.50 14.12
CA SER A 215 -39.00 -22.94 14.19
C SER A 215 -39.22 -23.57 15.58
N ARG A 216 -39.48 -22.77 16.62
CA ARG A 216 -39.78 -23.24 17.99
C ARG A 216 -41.26 -23.10 18.38
N SER A 217 -42.12 -22.64 17.47
CA SER A 217 -43.57 -22.62 17.73
C SER A 217 -44.11 -24.04 17.56
N PRO A 218 -44.65 -24.69 18.60
CA PRO A 218 -45.32 -25.97 18.42
C PRO A 218 -46.55 -25.72 17.54
N THR A 219 -46.66 -26.49 16.45
CA THR A 219 -47.91 -26.60 15.69
C THR A 219 -48.96 -27.19 16.64
N VAL A 220 -49.91 -26.35 17.05
CA VAL A 220 -51.14 -26.76 17.74
C VAL A 220 -52.21 -26.97 16.69
#